data_AF-A0A969E5T8-F1
#
_entry.id   AF-A0A969E5T8-F1
#
_cell.length_a   1.000
_cell.length_b   1.000
_cell.length_c   1.000
_cell.angle_alpha   90.00
_cell.angle_beta   90.00
_cell.angle_gamma   90.00
#
_symmetry.space_group_name_H-M   'P 1'
#
loop_
_entity.id
_entity.type
_entity.pdbx_description
1 polymer ?
#
loop_
_entity_poly.entity_id
_entity_poly.type
_entity_poly.pdbx_seq_one_letter_code
_entity_poly.pdbx_strand_id
1 'polypeptide(L)'
;MIKEFNVTGKCNANRHYMADVSHKLSDVIQLVERGKYFIINRPRQYGKTTILYNLTDALRKTGNYLVFNISFEGIDDMDLDGERTFPSGFVRLLAKNMETFDRPNAALLSALIPTVKSMNDLSDFITDLTSKTDKKVVVLIDEVDQSSNNELFVKFLAMLRNKYLARDETATFHSIVLAGLHDVKTLKLKLRPDEERKYNSPWNIATDFKVDMNLFPAEIKPML
;
A
#
# COMPACT_ATOMS: atom_id res chain seq x y z
N MET A 1 21.69 19.72 -13.81
CA MET A 1 20.49 19.50 -14.65
C MET A 1 19.50 20.63 -14.38
N ILE A 2 18.83 21.13 -15.41
CA ILE A 2 17.75 22.13 -15.26
C ILE A 2 16.51 21.40 -14.74
N LYS A 3 15.84 21.95 -13.72
CA LYS A 3 14.59 21.38 -13.19
C LYS A 3 13.42 21.64 -14.14
N GLU A 4 12.48 20.70 -14.20
CA GLU A 4 11.26 20.82 -15.02
C GLU A 4 9.97 20.59 -14.22
N PHE A 5 8.82 21.00 -14.76
CA PHE A 5 7.53 20.63 -14.19
C PHE A 5 7.16 19.22 -14.63
N ASN A 6 6.72 18.39 -13.69
CA ASN A 6 6.33 17.02 -13.97
C ASN A 6 4.89 16.75 -13.54
N VAL A 7 4.08 16.27 -14.48
CA VAL A 7 2.67 15.90 -14.26
C VAL A 7 2.41 14.42 -14.52
N THR A 8 3.45 13.64 -14.85
CA THR A 8 3.37 12.21 -15.14
C THR A 8 4.22 11.41 -14.15
N GLY A 9 3.63 10.39 -13.52
CA GLY A 9 4.33 9.55 -12.54
C GLY A 9 4.85 10.29 -11.31
N LYS A 10 5.95 9.80 -10.74
CA LYS A 10 6.55 10.30 -9.50
C LYS A 10 7.35 11.59 -9.71
N CYS A 11 7.16 12.56 -8.81
CA CYS A 11 8.02 13.74 -8.75
C CYS A 11 9.33 13.46 -7.99
N ASN A 12 10.47 13.95 -8.53
CA ASN A 12 11.79 13.79 -7.94
C ASN A 12 12.42 15.17 -7.72
N ALA A 13 12.76 15.50 -6.48
CA ALA A 13 13.28 16.82 -6.10
C ALA A 13 14.59 17.22 -6.81
N ASN A 14 15.38 16.25 -7.27
CA ASN A 14 16.62 16.50 -8.03
C ASN A 14 16.36 16.85 -9.50
N ARG A 15 15.17 16.55 -10.01
CA ARG A 15 14.80 16.71 -11.43
C ARG A 15 13.65 17.69 -11.63
N HIS A 16 12.75 17.81 -10.67
CA HIS A 16 11.50 18.52 -10.83
C HIS A 16 11.32 19.65 -9.80
N TYR A 17 10.54 20.66 -10.17
CA TYR A 17 9.98 21.60 -9.19
C TYR A 17 9.00 20.85 -8.29
N MET A 18 9.05 21.12 -6.99
CA MET A 18 8.28 20.39 -5.98
C MET A 18 7.37 21.35 -5.23
N ALA A 19 6.08 21.02 -5.16
CA ALA A 19 5.19 21.67 -4.22
C ALA A 19 5.59 21.27 -2.79
N ASP A 20 5.47 22.20 -1.85
CA ASP A 20 5.64 21.91 -0.43
C ASP A 20 4.38 21.25 0.14
N VAL A 21 4.41 19.93 0.21
CA VAL A 21 3.34 19.10 0.78
C VAL A 21 3.71 18.59 2.18
N SER A 22 4.65 19.23 2.87
CA SER A 22 5.19 18.75 4.15
C SER A 22 4.11 18.61 5.23
N HIS A 23 3.15 19.54 5.28
CA HIS A 23 2.02 19.46 6.21
C HIS A 23 1.15 18.22 5.94
N LYS A 24 0.79 17.97 4.69
CA LYS A 24 0.02 16.78 4.29
C LYS A 24 0.77 15.50 4.59
N LEU A 25 2.08 15.48 4.33
CA LEU A 25 2.94 14.35 4.66
C LEU A 25 2.97 14.09 6.17
N SER A 26 3.04 15.13 6.99
CA SER A 26 2.98 15.03 8.46
C SER A 26 1.67 14.39 8.92
N ASP A 27 0.53 14.82 8.37
CA ASP A 27 -0.77 14.23 8.72
C ASP A 27 -0.86 12.74 8.33
N VAL A 28 -0.30 12.36 7.18
CA VAL A 28 -0.22 10.96 6.74
C VAL A 28 0.69 10.15 7.68
N ILE A 29 1.83 10.70 8.10
CA ILE A 29 2.75 10.06 9.05
C ILE A 29 2.04 9.80 10.38
N GLN A 30 1.26 10.76 10.91
CA GLN A 30 0.51 10.57 12.16
C GLN A 30 -0.48 9.40 12.09
N LEU A 31 -1.11 9.17 10.92
CA LEU A 31 -1.98 8.00 10.73
C LEU A 31 -1.17 6.69 10.80
N VAL A 32 0.01 6.66 10.20
CA VAL A 32 0.92 5.50 10.27
C VAL A 32 1.41 5.28 11.69
N GLU A 33 1.82 6.31 12.42
CA GLU A 33 2.29 6.21 13.81
C GLU A 33 1.22 5.63 14.73
N ARG A 34 -0.04 6.03 14.54
CA ARG A 34 -1.22 5.49 15.24
C ARG A 34 -1.62 4.08 14.80
N GLY A 35 -0.87 3.48 13.88
CA GLY A 35 -1.11 2.15 13.34
C GLY A 35 -2.46 2.04 12.65
N LYS A 36 -2.86 3.05 11.88
CA LYS A 36 -4.12 3.01 11.13
C LYS A 36 -3.94 2.25 9.82
N TYR A 37 -4.97 1.51 9.41
CA TYR A 37 -5.13 1.08 8.03
C TYR A 37 -6.04 2.11 7.35
N PHE A 38 -5.66 2.60 6.17
CA PHE A 38 -6.43 3.65 5.48
C PHE A 38 -6.18 3.64 3.97
N ILE A 39 -7.02 4.39 3.25
CA ILE A 39 -6.97 4.51 1.79
C ILE A 39 -6.78 5.96 1.39
N ILE A 40 -5.88 6.21 0.44
CA ILE A 40 -5.76 7.48 -0.28
C ILE A 40 -6.47 7.31 -1.63
N ASN A 41 -7.76 7.66 -1.67
CA ASN A 41 -8.59 7.61 -2.88
C ASN A 41 -8.62 8.98 -3.58
N ARG A 42 -7.84 9.14 -4.64
CA ARG A 42 -7.84 10.39 -5.43
C ARG A 42 -7.74 10.06 -6.92
N PRO A 43 -8.23 10.93 -7.83
CA PRO A 43 -8.06 10.70 -9.27
C PRO A 43 -6.58 10.59 -9.69
N ARG A 44 -6.34 10.21 -10.96
CA ARG A 44 -4.99 10.19 -11.54
C ARG A 44 -4.37 11.59 -11.43
N GLN A 45 -3.04 11.64 -11.29
CA GLN A 45 -2.25 12.89 -11.23
C GLN A 45 -2.44 13.76 -9.97
N TYR A 46 -3.11 13.26 -8.92
CA TYR A 46 -3.20 13.93 -7.60
C TYR A 46 -1.99 13.67 -6.68
N GLY A 47 -0.85 13.26 -7.23
CA GLY A 47 0.38 13.07 -6.46
C GLY A 47 0.41 11.89 -5.48
N LYS A 48 -0.51 10.91 -5.59
CA LYS A 48 -0.56 9.71 -4.73
C LYS A 48 0.79 8.97 -4.68
N THR A 49 1.35 8.64 -5.83
CA THR A 49 2.65 7.96 -5.92
C THR A 49 3.78 8.79 -5.32
N THR A 50 3.73 10.12 -5.47
CA THR A 50 4.71 11.05 -4.87
C THR A 50 4.57 11.07 -3.34
N ILE A 51 3.36 11.13 -2.78
CA ILE A 51 3.17 11.13 -1.32
C ILE A 51 3.59 9.79 -0.71
N LEU A 52 3.29 8.66 -1.36
CA LEU A 52 3.74 7.33 -0.90
C LEU A 52 5.27 7.21 -0.92
N TYR A 53 5.91 7.75 -1.97
CA TYR A 53 7.37 7.78 -2.03
C TYR A 53 7.99 8.64 -0.91
N ASN A 54 7.48 9.85 -0.70
CA ASN A 54 7.95 10.74 0.37
C ASN A 54 7.71 10.12 1.76
N LEU A 55 6.57 9.46 1.95
CA LEU A 55 6.25 8.72 3.17
C LEU A 55 7.22 7.57 3.41
N THR A 56 7.57 6.83 2.35
CA THR A 56 8.55 5.74 2.44
C THR A 56 9.90 6.25 2.94
N ASP A 57 10.39 7.35 2.35
CA ASP A 57 11.67 7.95 2.71
C ASP A 57 11.65 8.49 4.15
N ALA A 58 10.59 9.22 4.52
CA ALA A 58 10.42 9.77 5.86
C ALA A 58 10.41 8.68 6.96
N LEU A 59 9.64 7.60 6.76
CA LEU A 59 9.54 6.51 7.71
C LEU A 59 10.86 5.73 7.83
N ARG A 60 11.51 5.41 6.70
CA ARG A 60 12.78 4.67 6.71
C ARG A 60 13.90 5.44 7.42
N LYS A 61 13.95 6.77 7.26
CA LYS A 61 14.94 7.63 7.94
C LYS A 61 14.88 7.58 9.46
N THR A 62 13.72 7.26 10.05
CA THR A 62 13.60 7.11 11.51
C THR A 62 14.31 5.87 12.06
N GLY A 63 14.61 4.87 11.22
CA GLY A 63 15.15 3.58 11.64
C GLY A 63 14.13 2.63 12.30
N ASN A 64 12.96 3.13 12.70
CA ASN A 64 11.95 2.37 13.46
C ASN A 64 11.01 1.52 12.58
N TYR A 65 11.02 1.74 11.27
CA TYR A 65 10.07 1.12 10.34
C TYR A 65 10.77 0.26 9.29
N LEU A 66 10.15 -0.89 8.98
CA LEU A 66 10.38 -1.65 7.77
C LEU A 66 9.26 -1.32 6.79
N VAL A 67 9.56 -0.58 5.73
CA VAL A 67 8.54 -0.06 4.81
C VAL A 67 8.61 -0.77 3.48
N PHE A 68 7.52 -1.43 3.10
CA PHE A 68 7.29 -1.94 1.76
C PHE A 68 6.46 -0.93 0.97
N ASN A 69 6.95 -0.53 -0.20
CA ASN A 69 6.21 0.34 -1.13
C ASN A 69 6.06 -0.37 -2.47
N ILE A 70 4.90 -0.98 -2.69
CA ILE A 70 4.61 -1.88 -3.80
C ILE A 70 3.46 -1.32 -4.65
N SER A 71 3.37 -1.79 -5.89
CA SER A 71 2.25 -1.50 -6.79
C SER A 71 1.54 -2.80 -7.16
N PHE A 72 0.22 -2.74 -7.30
CA PHE A 72 -0.60 -3.84 -7.83
C PHE A 72 -0.74 -3.81 -9.36
N GLU A 73 -0.01 -2.92 -10.03
CA GLU A 73 0.12 -2.96 -11.50
C GLU A 73 0.60 -4.33 -11.97
N GLY A 74 -0.19 -4.99 -12.81
CA GLY A 74 0.13 -6.31 -13.37
C GLY A 74 0.14 -7.48 -12.37
N ILE A 75 -0.45 -7.32 -11.18
CA ILE A 75 -0.54 -8.43 -10.21
C ILE A 75 -1.54 -9.51 -10.68
N ASP A 76 -2.61 -9.11 -11.37
CA ASP A 76 -3.62 -10.05 -11.90
C ASP A 76 -3.10 -10.85 -13.09
N ASP A 77 -2.12 -10.32 -13.83
CA ASP A 77 -1.43 -11.05 -14.92
C ASP A 77 -0.59 -12.22 -14.37
N MET A 78 -0.27 -12.22 -13.06
CA MET A 78 0.47 -13.33 -12.44
C MET A 78 -0.34 -14.63 -12.40
N ASP A 79 -1.67 -14.56 -12.43
CA ASP A 79 -2.55 -15.73 -12.42
C ASP A 79 -2.76 -16.32 -13.84
N LEU A 80 -2.37 -15.61 -14.91
CA LEU A 80 -2.60 -16.03 -16.31
C LEU A 80 -1.69 -17.18 -16.78
N ASP A 81 -0.52 -17.36 -16.16
CA ASP A 81 0.45 -18.41 -16.51
C ASP A 81 0.22 -19.73 -15.74
N GLY A 82 -0.82 -19.83 -14.91
CA GLY A 82 -1.21 -21.06 -14.19
C GLY A 82 -0.26 -21.52 -13.08
N GLU A 83 0.94 -20.93 -12.94
CA GLU A 83 1.95 -21.32 -11.94
C GLU A 83 1.92 -20.48 -10.66
N ARG A 84 1.24 -19.32 -10.64
CA ARG A 84 1.29 -18.37 -9.52
C ARG A 84 -0.12 -17.97 -9.11
N THR A 85 -0.32 -17.83 -7.80
CA THR A 85 -1.56 -17.37 -7.18
C THR A 85 -1.35 -15.98 -6.60
N PHE A 86 -2.41 -15.16 -6.53
CA PHE A 86 -2.38 -13.86 -5.83
C PHE A 86 -1.60 -13.86 -4.49
N PRO A 87 -1.79 -14.82 -3.55
CA PRO A 87 -0.97 -14.93 -2.34
C PRO A 87 0.55 -14.94 -2.59
N SER A 88 1.01 -15.82 -3.49
CA SER A 88 2.42 -15.93 -3.86
C SER A 88 2.92 -14.68 -4.60
N GLY A 89 2.06 -14.05 -5.40
CA GLY A 89 2.33 -12.80 -6.11
C GLY A 89 2.57 -11.64 -5.15
N PHE A 90 1.78 -11.53 -4.08
CA PHE A 90 1.99 -10.52 -3.05
C PHE A 90 3.36 -10.66 -2.36
N VAL A 91 3.73 -11.87 -1.95
CA VAL A 91 5.06 -12.14 -1.35
C VAL A 91 6.19 -11.78 -2.31
N ARG A 92 6.02 -12.08 -3.60
CA ARG A 92 6.96 -11.69 -4.65
C ARG A 92 7.12 -10.18 -4.76
N LEU A 93 6.03 -9.41 -4.68
CA LEU A 93 6.10 -7.95 -4.69
C LEU A 93 6.89 -7.41 -3.49
N LEU A 94 6.69 -7.98 -2.30
CA LEU A 94 7.45 -7.62 -1.10
C LEU A 94 8.95 -7.95 -1.27
N ALA A 95 9.27 -9.15 -1.76
CA ALA A 95 10.65 -9.57 -2.00
C ALA A 95 11.35 -8.65 -3.00
N LYS A 96 10.72 -8.39 -4.16
CA LYS A 96 11.23 -7.46 -5.19
C LYS A 96 11.43 -6.05 -4.66
N ASN A 97 10.53 -5.55 -3.82
CA ASN A 97 10.72 -4.23 -3.19
C ASN A 97 11.91 -4.24 -2.22
N MET A 98 12.07 -5.32 -1.46
CA MET A 98 13.15 -5.50 -0.49
C MET A 98 14.54 -5.54 -1.14
N GLU A 99 14.68 -6.01 -2.38
CA GLU A 99 15.95 -5.98 -3.13
C GLU A 99 16.59 -4.58 -3.21
N THR A 100 15.76 -3.53 -3.11
CA THR A 100 16.22 -2.14 -3.20
C THR A 100 16.86 -1.61 -1.91
N PHE A 101 16.67 -2.28 -0.77
CA PHE A 101 17.15 -1.82 0.54
C PHE A 101 17.70 -2.91 1.47
N ASP A 102 17.46 -4.19 1.19
CA ASP A 102 17.91 -5.32 2.00
C ASP A 102 17.95 -6.64 1.19
N ARG A 103 18.96 -6.77 0.32
CA ARG A 103 19.09 -7.93 -0.59
C ARG A 103 19.15 -9.29 0.10
N PRO A 104 19.89 -9.48 1.22
CA PRO A 104 19.93 -10.78 1.91
C PRO A 104 18.54 -11.24 2.35
N ASN A 105 17.75 -10.36 2.99
CA ASN A 105 16.40 -10.72 3.42
C ASN A 105 15.45 -10.85 2.23
N ALA A 106 15.66 -10.12 1.13
CA ALA A 106 14.88 -10.29 -0.10
C ALA A 106 15.01 -11.71 -0.68
N ALA A 107 16.22 -12.28 -0.64
CA ALA A 107 16.45 -13.66 -1.08
C ALA A 107 15.74 -14.68 -0.18
N LEU A 108 15.74 -14.46 1.14
CA LEU A 108 15.00 -15.30 2.09
C LEU A 108 13.49 -15.25 1.84
N LEU A 109 12.92 -14.06 1.63
CA LEU A 109 11.52 -13.91 1.27
C LEU A 109 11.19 -14.60 -0.06
N SER A 110 12.08 -14.50 -1.05
CA SER A 110 11.91 -15.14 -2.35
C SER A 110 11.85 -16.67 -2.25
N ALA A 111 12.63 -17.27 -1.34
CA ALA A 111 12.61 -18.71 -1.10
C ALA A 111 11.30 -19.20 -0.47
N LEU A 112 10.52 -18.32 0.19
CA LEU A 112 9.24 -18.64 0.80
C LEU A 112 8.06 -18.56 -0.18
N ILE A 113 8.22 -17.91 -1.33
CA ILE A 113 7.13 -17.75 -2.33
C ILE A 113 6.40 -19.06 -2.66
N PRO A 114 7.08 -20.20 -2.93
CA PRO A 114 6.40 -21.45 -3.28
C PRO A 114 5.55 -22.05 -2.16
N THR A 115 5.76 -21.61 -0.92
CA THR A 115 5.03 -22.09 0.27
C THR A 115 3.71 -21.36 0.48
N VAL A 116 3.52 -20.19 -0.13
CA VAL A 116 2.36 -19.32 0.07
C VAL A 116 1.36 -19.49 -1.06
N LYS A 117 0.47 -20.48 -0.93
CA LYS A 117 -0.49 -20.86 -1.98
C LYS A 117 -1.91 -20.37 -1.70
N SER A 118 -2.25 -20.19 -0.43
CA SER A 118 -3.57 -19.80 0.05
C SER A 118 -3.56 -18.46 0.81
N MET A 119 -4.75 -17.89 1.06
CA MET A 119 -4.88 -16.70 1.92
C MET A 119 -4.51 -16.97 3.38
N ASN A 120 -4.65 -18.21 3.85
CA ASN A 120 -4.20 -18.60 5.19
C ASN A 120 -2.68 -18.62 5.25
N ASP A 121 -2.02 -19.24 4.25
CA ASP A 121 -0.56 -19.27 4.16
C ASP A 121 0.00 -17.83 4.10
N LEU A 122 -0.67 -16.92 3.39
CA LEU A 122 -0.30 -15.51 3.35
C LEU A 122 -0.49 -14.84 4.72
N SER A 123 -1.58 -15.14 5.42
CA SER A 123 -1.81 -14.62 6.77
C SER A 123 -0.70 -15.07 7.73
N ASP A 124 -0.29 -16.32 7.66
CA ASP A 124 0.77 -16.90 8.49
C ASP A 124 2.13 -16.31 8.12
N PHE A 125 2.42 -16.19 6.82
CA PHE A 125 3.61 -15.49 6.32
C PHE A 125 3.70 -14.05 6.86
N ILE A 126 2.58 -13.30 6.89
CA ILE A 126 2.58 -11.93 7.45
C ILE A 126 2.92 -11.96 8.94
N THR A 127 2.34 -12.88 9.71
CA THR A 127 2.66 -13.03 11.14
C THR A 127 4.15 -13.30 11.31
N ASP A 128 4.69 -14.27 10.59
CA ASP A 128 6.11 -14.66 10.63
C ASP A 128 7.06 -13.53 10.21
N LEU A 129 6.72 -12.80 9.15
CA LEU A 129 7.51 -11.66 8.69
C LEU A 129 7.58 -10.58 9.77
N THR A 130 6.45 -10.30 10.42
CA THR A 130 6.35 -9.22 11.41
C THR A 130 6.93 -9.61 12.77
N SER A 131 6.93 -10.90 13.13
CA SER A 131 7.50 -11.39 14.39
C SER A 131 9.03 -11.52 14.37
N LYS A 132 9.64 -11.60 13.17
CA LYS A 132 11.10 -11.72 12.98
C LYS A 132 11.84 -10.37 12.97
N THR A 133 11.17 -9.26 13.26
CA THR A 133 11.80 -7.94 13.27
C THR A 133 11.27 -7.08 14.41
N ASP A 134 12.17 -6.34 15.06
CA ASP A 134 11.79 -5.34 16.07
C ASP A 134 11.23 -4.05 15.45
N LYS A 135 11.25 -3.94 14.11
CA LYS A 135 10.74 -2.76 13.39
C LYS A 135 9.24 -2.87 13.15
N LYS A 136 8.56 -1.74 13.19
CA LYS A 136 7.16 -1.63 12.76
C LYS A 136 7.07 -1.83 11.25
N VAL A 137 6.41 -2.89 10.81
CA VAL A 137 6.25 -3.18 9.38
C VAL A 137 5.09 -2.37 8.79
N VAL A 138 5.36 -1.58 7.76
CA VAL A 138 4.37 -0.74 7.06
C VAL A 138 4.32 -1.14 5.60
N VAL A 139 3.12 -1.32 5.06
CA VAL A 139 2.93 -1.67 3.64
C VAL A 139 2.13 -0.57 2.95
N LEU A 140 2.73 0.03 1.94
CA LEU A 140 2.10 0.98 1.03
C LEU A 140 1.83 0.26 -0.29
N ILE A 141 0.58 0.27 -0.74
CA ILE A 141 0.14 -0.42 -1.95
C ILE A 141 -0.48 0.61 -2.88
N ASP A 142 0.21 0.94 -3.97
CA ASP A 142 -0.32 1.80 -5.04
C ASP A 142 -1.13 0.97 -6.06
N GLU A 143 -1.96 1.66 -6.83
CA GLU A 143 -2.76 1.11 -7.93
C GLU A 143 -3.68 -0.06 -7.58
N VAL A 144 -4.28 -0.05 -6.40
CA VAL A 144 -5.17 -1.13 -5.95
C VAL A 144 -6.44 -1.30 -6.80
N ASP A 145 -6.78 -0.34 -7.66
CA ASP A 145 -7.93 -0.44 -8.57
C ASP A 145 -7.76 -1.52 -9.63
N GLN A 146 -6.52 -1.85 -10.02
CA GLN A 146 -6.26 -2.85 -11.06
C GLN A 146 -6.82 -4.22 -10.65
N SER A 147 -6.63 -4.58 -9.38
CA SER A 147 -7.12 -5.86 -8.81
C SER A 147 -8.48 -5.75 -8.14
N SER A 148 -9.14 -4.62 -8.28
CA SER A 148 -10.33 -4.32 -7.49
C SER A 148 -11.58 -5.10 -7.91
N ASN A 149 -11.55 -5.66 -9.13
CA ASN A 149 -12.54 -6.61 -9.65
C ASN A 149 -12.13 -8.08 -9.42
N ASN A 150 -11.12 -8.36 -8.60
CA ASN A 150 -10.66 -9.71 -8.30
C ASN A 150 -11.25 -10.19 -6.96
N GLU A 151 -11.94 -11.34 -6.95
CA GLU A 151 -12.46 -11.97 -5.74
C GLU A 151 -11.34 -12.26 -4.72
N LEU A 152 -10.15 -12.60 -5.20
CA LEU A 152 -8.96 -12.83 -4.37
C LEU A 152 -8.51 -11.55 -3.67
N PHE A 153 -8.62 -10.39 -4.32
CA PHE A 153 -8.33 -9.11 -3.67
C PHE A 153 -9.34 -8.81 -2.56
N VAL A 154 -10.63 -9.09 -2.76
CA VAL A 154 -11.64 -8.95 -1.70
C VAL A 154 -11.34 -9.86 -0.51
N LYS A 155 -10.90 -11.11 -0.75
CA LYS A 155 -10.47 -12.05 0.29
C LYS A 155 -9.22 -11.56 1.01
N PHE A 156 -8.26 -10.99 0.28
CA PHE A 156 -7.06 -10.37 0.85
C PHE A 156 -7.42 -9.21 1.79
N LEU A 157 -8.31 -8.31 1.36
CA LEU A 157 -8.79 -7.21 2.20
C LEU A 157 -9.48 -7.71 3.47
N ALA A 158 -10.29 -8.77 3.36
CA ALA A 158 -10.95 -9.38 4.52
C ALA A 158 -9.95 -10.02 5.49
N MET A 159 -8.92 -10.71 4.98
CA MET A 159 -7.84 -11.28 5.77
C MET A 159 -7.08 -10.20 6.54
N LEU A 160 -6.67 -9.12 5.87
CA LEU A 160 -5.98 -7.99 6.51
C LEU A 160 -6.84 -7.33 7.58
N ARG A 161 -8.15 -7.23 7.36
CA ARG A 161 -9.08 -6.74 8.39
C ARG A 161 -9.09 -7.62 9.63
N ASN A 162 -9.17 -8.93 9.46
CA ASN A 162 -9.17 -9.86 10.59
C ASN A 162 -7.86 -9.72 11.39
N LYS A 163 -6.71 -9.66 10.71
CA LYS A 163 -5.42 -9.43 11.36
C LYS A 163 -5.35 -8.11 12.10
N TYR A 164 -5.89 -7.03 11.53
CA TYR A 164 -5.95 -5.73 12.20
C TYR A 164 -6.76 -5.77 13.50
N LEU A 165 -7.90 -6.48 13.50
CA LEU A 165 -8.74 -6.62 14.69
C LEU A 165 -8.07 -7.47 15.77
N ALA A 166 -7.26 -8.45 15.38
CA ALA A 166 -6.50 -9.34 16.28
C ALA A 166 -5.07 -8.87 16.54
N ARG A 167 -4.72 -7.61 16.24
CA ARG A 167 -3.34 -7.11 16.28
C ARG A 167 -2.72 -7.03 17.69
N ASP A 168 -3.56 -7.03 18.72
CA ASP A 168 -3.12 -7.09 20.12
C ASP A 168 -2.82 -8.53 20.57
N GLU A 169 -3.26 -9.53 19.79
CA GLU A 169 -3.09 -10.97 20.05
C GLU A 169 -2.06 -11.61 19.12
N THR A 170 -1.98 -11.15 17.87
CA THR A 170 -1.15 -11.75 16.81
C THR A 170 -0.37 -10.68 16.06
N ALA A 171 0.91 -10.98 15.78
CA ALA A 171 1.77 -10.07 15.03
C ALA A 171 1.21 -9.84 13.62
N THR A 172 1.18 -8.58 13.20
CA THR A 172 0.75 -8.17 11.86
C THR A 172 1.39 -6.82 11.48
N PHE A 173 1.03 -6.29 10.30
CA PHE A 173 1.51 -4.99 9.87
C PHE A 173 1.06 -3.90 10.84
N HIS A 174 1.97 -2.99 11.17
CA HIS A 174 1.68 -1.84 12.00
C HIS A 174 0.69 -0.89 11.30
N SER A 175 0.88 -0.67 10.00
CA SER A 175 0.01 0.17 9.18
C SER A 175 -0.02 -0.29 7.72
N ILE A 176 -1.17 -0.13 7.07
CA ILE A 176 -1.35 -0.38 5.64
C ILE A 176 -1.96 0.86 5.01
N VAL A 177 -1.35 1.32 3.91
CA VAL A 177 -1.86 2.43 3.11
C VAL A 177 -2.17 1.90 1.73
N LEU A 178 -3.45 1.92 1.35
CA LEU A 178 -3.87 1.62 -0.01
C LEU A 178 -4.01 2.93 -0.78
N ALA A 179 -3.50 3.01 -2.00
CA ALA A 179 -3.70 4.15 -2.88
C ALA A 179 -4.36 3.71 -4.19
N GLY A 180 -5.39 4.46 -4.58
CA GLY A 180 -6.21 4.15 -5.74
C GLY A 180 -7.06 5.35 -6.19
N LEU A 181 -7.80 5.15 -7.26
CA LEU A 181 -8.80 6.03 -7.86
C LEU A 181 -10.10 5.93 -7.10
N HIS A 182 -10.57 4.70 -6.87
CA HIS A 182 -11.85 4.44 -6.23
C HIS A 182 -11.67 4.12 -4.76
N ASP A 183 -12.70 4.42 -3.98
CA ASP A 183 -12.75 3.94 -2.60
C ASP A 183 -12.93 2.41 -2.62
N VAL A 184 -12.02 1.67 -1.99
CA VAL A 184 -12.16 0.21 -1.91
C VAL A 184 -13.43 -0.21 -1.11
N LYS A 185 -14.06 0.73 -0.40
CA LYS A 185 -15.39 0.55 0.21
C LYS A 185 -16.47 0.22 -0.83
N THR A 186 -16.29 0.63 -2.08
CA THR A 186 -17.25 0.42 -3.17
C THR A 186 -17.06 -0.89 -3.93
N LEU A 187 -15.99 -1.66 -3.68
CA LEU A 187 -15.65 -2.83 -4.52
C LEU A 187 -16.67 -3.97 -4.48
N LYS A 188 -17.40 -4.13 -3.38
CA LYS A 188 -18.50 -5.11 -3.33
C LYS A 188 -19.64 -4.79 -4.31
N LEU A 189 -19.76 -3.55 -4.79
CA LEU A 189 -20.84 -3.14 -5.69
C LEU A 189 -20.66 -3.64 -7.12
N LYS A 190 -19.44 -3.98 -7.55
CA LYS A 190 -19.15 -4.35 -8.95
C LYS A 190 -19.16 -5.85 -9.25
N LEU A 191 -19.17 -6.72 -8.22
CA LEU A 191 -18.94 -8.16 -8.37
C LEU A 191 -20.21 -9.03 -8.32
N ARG A 192 -21.41 -8.46 -8.13
CA ARG A 192 -22.65 -9.24 -8.05
C ARG A 192 -23.75 -8.66 -8.95
N PRO A 193 -24.43 -9.48 -9.77
CA PRO A 193 -25.74 -9.13 -10.33
C PRO A 193 -26.75 -8.93 -9.20
N ASP A 194 -27.71 -8.06 -9.44
CA ASP A 194 -28.56 -7.25 -8.54
C ASP A 194 -29.24 -7.82 -7.27
N GLU A 195 -29.01 -9.05 -6.80
CA GLU A 195 -29.95 -9.63 -5.79
C GLU A 195 -29.55 -9.55 -4.31
N GLU A 196 -28.33 -9.21 -3.91
CA GLU A 196 -28.03 -8.94 -2.49
C GLU A 196 -26.93 -7.90 -2.31
N ARG A 197 -27.29 -6.60 -2.38
CA ARG A 197 -26.40 -5.49 -2.00
C ARG A 197 -26.22 -5.46 -0.47
N LYS A 198 -25.45 -6.40 0.09
CA LYS A 198 -24.91 -6.27 1.45
C LYS A 198 -23.81 -5.21 1.46
N TYR A 199 -24.16 -4.00 1.92
CA TYR A 199 -23.36 -2.76 1.96
C TYR A 199 -22.06 -2.78 2.78
N ASN A 200 -21.61 -3.93 3.31
CA ASN A 200 -20.49 -3.96 4.26
C ASN A 200 -19.18 -4.28 3.54
N SER A 201 -18.43 -3.26 3.11
CA SER A 201 -17.05 -3.43 2.61
C SER A 201 -16.21 -4.24 3.58
N PRO A 202 -15.38 -5.18 3.10
CA PRO A 202 -14.43 -5.90 3.96
C PRO A 202 -13.37 -4.97 4.56
N TRP A 203 -13.27 -3.72 4.09
CA TRP A 203 -12.31 -2.71 4.55
C TRP A 203 -12.95 -1.65 5.48
N ASN A 204 -14.01 -2.00 6.19
CA ASN A 204 -14.72 -1.09 7.12
C ASN A 204 -13.92 -0.72 8.40
N ILE A 205 -12.66 -1.15 8.49
CA ILE A 205 -11.71 -0.71 9.53
C ILE A 205 -10.88 0.51 9.09
N ALA A 206 -10.97 0.90 7.82
CA ALA A 206 -10.25 2.06 7.33
C ALA A 206 -10.73 3.31 8.06
N THR A 207 -9.79 3.98 8.73
CA THR A 207 -10.02 5.35 9.15
C THR A 207 -10.20 6.22 7.90
N ASP A 208 -11.22 7.08 7.91
CA ASP A 208 -11.45 7.99 6.79
C ASP A 208 -10.23 8.88 6.58
N PHE A 209 -9.72 8.89 5.35
CA PHE A 209 -8.59 9.73 4.96
C PHE A 209 -9.09 11.15 4.67
N LYS A 210 -8.99 12.01 5.69
CA LYS A 210 -9.48 13.40 5.66
C LYS A 210 -8.44 14.44 5.24
N VAL A 211 -7.23 14.01 4.89
CA VAL A 211 -6.19 14.93 4.40
C VAL A 211 -6.63 15.47 3.03
N ASP A 212 -6.75 16.79 2.93
CA ASP A 212 -6.98 17.42 1.63
C ASP A 212 -5.70 17.28 0.81
N MET A 213 -5.83 16.74 -0.40
CA MET A 213 -4.70 16.49 -1.30
C MET A 213 -4.58 17.58 -2.38
N ASN A 214 -5.51 18.54 -2.44
CA ASN A 214 -5.45 19.67 -3.36
C ASN A 214 -4.24 20.56 -3.08
N LEU A 215 -3.55 21.02 -4.12
CA LEU A 215 -2.44 21.97 -3.96
C LEU A 215 -2.98 23.39 -3.77
N PHE A 216 -2.55 24.03 -2.69
CA PHE A 216 -2.88 25.41 -2.38
C PHE A 216 -1.78 26.37 -2.84
N PRO A 217 -2.08 27.66 -3.09
CA PRO A 217 -1.09 28.63 -3.55
C PRO A 217 0.18 28.71 -2.68
N ALA A 218 0.04 28.58 -1.37
CA ALA A 218 1.17 28.57 -0.44
C ALA A 218 2.13 27.38 -0.67
N GLU A 219 1.59 26.23 -1.07
CA GLU A 219 2.35 25.00 -1.33
C GLU A 219 3.00 25.01 -2.71
N ILE A 220 2.42 25.75 -3.68
CA ILE A 220 2.96 25.88 -5.04
C ILE A 220 4.04 26.97 -5.10
N LYS A 221 3.99 27.96 -4.21
CA LYS A 221 4.95 29.08 -4.17
C LYS A 221 6.43 28.67 -4.28
N PRO A 222 6.91 27.58 -3.65
CA PRO A 222 8.30 27.12 -3.79
C PRO A 222 8.69 26.57 -5.17
N MET A 223 7.71 26.36 -6.06
CA MET A 223 7.93 25.91 -7.45
C MET A 223 8.19 27.08 -8.43
N LEU A 224 7.95 28.32 -7.99
CA LEU A 224 8.10 29.55 -8.77
C LEU A 224 9.45 30.22 -8.46
#